data_AF-A0A0C2G0U3-F1
#
_entry.id   AF-A0A0C2G0U3-F1
#
_cell.length_a   1.000
_cell.length_b   1.000
_cell.length_c   1.000
_cell.angle_alpha   90.00
_cell.angle_beta   90.00
_cell.angle_gamma   90.00
#
_symmetry.space_group_name_H-M   'P 1'
#
loop_
_entity.id
_entity.type
_entity.pdbx_description
1 polymer ?
#
loop_
_entity_poly.entity_id
_entity_poly.type
_entity_poly.pdbx_seq_one_letter_code
_entity_poly.pdbx_strand_id
1 'polypeptide(L)'
;MAHEIGHALGLPHTQNRRDRNDYIIVNWTNIRNEYNAMASSYKFDLTDPPITLENHEKQYGEMEENEEAHYGVPYDLGSIMQYASSDENATIAARDKNYNRTMGSPFVSFIDKLLVNKHYKCTEICSQETSAHCENNGFPNPKDCSTCFCPKGFGGKFCERRPDGCGQDLTARKVWQTMSRTIYNPDNNGEYVECTIWILAEHGKEVEVRIISISSGLDSIGCGKAGVEIKIKNDTRLTGYR
;
A
#
# COMPACT_ATOMS: atom_id res chain seq x y z
N MET A 1 13.89 -4.08 -5.82
CA MET A 1 14.95 -3.19 -5.31
C MET A 1 14.42 -2.25 -4.22
N ALA A 2 13.33 -1.50 -4.43
CA ALA A 2 12.84 -0.55 -3.42
C ALA A 2 12.50 -1.18 -2.04
N HIS A 3 11.98 -2.42 -2.00
CA HIS A 3 11.75 -3.17 -0.76
C HIS A 3 13.02 -3.31 0.10
N GLU A 4 14.10 -3.80 -0.50
CA GLU A 4 15.39 -3.95 0.21
C GLU A 4 15.99 -2.62 0.65
N ILE A 5 15.77 -1.55 -0.13
CA ILE A 5 16.16 -0.20 0.29
C ILE A 5 15.34 0.22 1.52
N GLY A 6 14.06 -0.14 1.59
CA GLY A 6 13.22 0.05 2.78
C GLY A 6 13.84 -0.59 4.02
N HIS A 7 14.28 -1.85 3.93
CA HIS A 7 15.01 -2.51 5.01
C HIS A 7 16.29 -1.77 5.40
N ALA A 8 17.10 -1.34 4.42
CA ALA A 8 18.31 -0.58 4.67
C ALA A 8 18.04 0.79 5.35
N LEU A 9 16.84 1.35 5.16
CA LEU A 9 16.35 2.56 5.81
C LEU A 9 15.62 2.29 7.15
N GLY A 10 15.64 1.06 7.65
CA GLY A 10 15.07 0.69 8.94
C GLY A 10 13.57 0.35 8.92
N LEU A 11 12.98 0.06 7.76
CA LEU A 11 11.60 -0.43 7.70
C LEU A 11 11.57 -1.95 7.89
N PRO A 12 10.94 -2.48 8.96
CA PRO A 12 10.61 -3.89 9.04
C PRO A 12 9.44 -4.22 8.10
N HIS A 13 9.13 -5.51 7.92
CA HIS A 13 7.92 -5.85 7.19
C HIS A 13 6.66 -5.42 7.94
N THR A 14 5.67 -4.91 7.19
CA THR A 14 4.44 -4.35 7.76
C THR A 14 3.62 -5.41 8.49
N GLN A 15 3.64 -6.67 8.01
CA GLN A 15 2.98 -7.77 8.70
C GLN A 15 3.64 -8.15 10.04
N ASN A 16 4.80 -7.61 10.43
CA ASN A 16 5.35 -7.91 11.74
C ASN A 16 4.87 -6.94 12.83
N ARG A 17 4.17 -5.85 12.49
CA ARG A 17 3.67 -4.88 13.49
C ARG A 17 2.82 -5.57 14.56
N ARG A 18 2.85 -5.08 15.80
CA ARG A 18 2.11 -5.70 16.90
C ARG A 18 0.60 -5.47 16.78
N ASP A 19 0.19 -4.38 16.13
CA ASP A 19 -1.21 -4.08 15.82
C ASP A 19 -1.76 -4.80 14.56
N ARG A 20 -0.95 -5.61 13.88
CA ARG A 20 -1.32 -6.26 12.60
C ARG A 20 -2.60 -7.09 12.69
N ASN A 21 -2.90 -7.66 13.86
CA ASN A 21 -4.00 -8.60 14.03
C ASN A 21 -5.36 -7.91 13.89
N ASP A 22 -5.41 -6.57 13.81
CA ASP A 22 -6.61 -5.81 13.46
C ASP A 22 -6.82 -5.70 11.93
N TYR A 23 -5.81 -6.03 11.13
CA TYR A 23 -5.79 -5.79 9.68
C TYR A 23 -5.61 -7.07 8.86
N ILE A 24 -4.84 -8.04 9.37
CA ILE A 24 -4.52 -9.30 8.68
C ILE A 24 -4.85 -10.53 9.53
N ILE A 25 -4.93 -11.67 8.85
CA ILE A 25 -5.06 -13.01 9.41
C ILE A 25 -3.84 -13.80 8.97
N VAL A 26 -3.09 -14.34 9.92
CA VAL A 26 -1.95 -15.25 9.68
C VAL A 26 -2.44 -16.69 9.80
N ASN A 27 -2.24 -17.48 8.74
CA ASN A 27 -2.63 -18.89 8.68
C ASN A 27 -1.41 -19.79 8.90
N TRP A 28 -1.18 -20.14 10.17
CA TRP A 28 -0.07 -21.00 10.59
C TRP A 28 -0.08 -22.40 9.96
N THR A 29 -1.26 -22.95 9.67
CA THR A 29 -1.38 -24.24 8.97
C THR A 29 -0.83 -24.13 7.55
N ASN A 30 -1.18 -23.07 6.83
CA ASN A 30 -0.66 -22.84 5.47
C ASN A 30 0.84 -22.54 5.49
N ILE A 31 1.34 -21.81 6.47
CA ILE A 31 2.78 -21.54 6.64
C ILE A 31 3.57 -22.85 6.82
N ARG A 32 3.06 -23.77 7.64
CA ARG A 32 3.69 -25.09 7.84
C ARG A 32 3.62 -25.96 6.59
N ASN A 33 2.50 -25.91 5.86
CA ASN A 33 2.35 -26.63 4.61
C ASN A 33 3.32 -26.10 3.53
N GLU A 34 3.46 -24.78 3.43
CA GLU A 34 4.44 -24.12 2.55
C GLU A 34 5.87 -24.56 2.87
N TYR A 35 6.25 -24.53 4.15
CA TYR A 35 7.57 -25.00 4.60
C TYR A 35 7.83 -26.48 4.22
N ASN A 36 6.86 -27.36 4.48
CA ASN A 36 6.98 -28.79 4.16
C ASN A 36 7.11 -29.03 2.65
N ALA A 37 6.38 -28.28 1.83
CA ALA A 37 6.47 -28.33 0.37
C ALA A 37 7.84 -27.87 -0.12
N MET A 38 8.35 -26.74 0.42
CA MET A 38 9.69 -26.24 0.15
C MET A 38 10.75 -27.29 0.52
N ALA A 39 10.70 -27.84 1.73
CA ALA A 39 11.67 -28.83 2.21
C ALA A 39 11.72 -30.08 1.31
N SER A 40 10.55 -30.52 0.84
CA SER A 40 10.42 -31.67 -0.07
C SER A 40 10.96 -31.38 -1.47
N SER A 41 10.74 -30.17 -2.00
CA SER A 41 11.17 -29.77 -3.35
C SER A 41 12.69 -29.68 -3.49
N TYR A 42 13.38 -29.16 -2.48
CA TYR A 42 14.83 -28.95 -2.53
C TYR A 42 15.65 -30.19 -2.12
N LYS A 43 15.00 -31.30 -1.76
CA LYS A 43 15.65 -32.50 -1.18
C LYS A 43 16.61 -32.13 -0.04
N PHE A 44 16.20 -31.19 0.81
CA PHE A 44 17.03 -30.82 1.96
C PHE A 44 17.23 -32.05 2.85
N ASP A 45 18.44 -32.17 3.39
CA ASP A 45 18.66 -33.06 4.51
C ASP A 45 17.84 -32.52 5.68
N LEU A 46 16.78 -33.23 6.06
CA LEU A 46 15.91 -32.82 7.16
C LEU A 46 16.64 -32.84 8.52
N THR A 47 17.84 -33.40 8.58
CA THR A 47 18.71 -33.37 9.76
C THR A 47 19.57 -32.09 9.86
N ASP A 48 19.73 -31.35 8.75
CA ASP A 48 20.40 -30.03 8.70
C ASP A 48 19.77 -29.12 7.62
N PRO A 49 18.53 -28.64 7.83
CA PRO A 49 17.87 -27.78 6.87
C PRO A 49 18.49 -26.37 6.92
N PRO A 50 18.66 -25.68 5.78
CA PRO A 50 19.23 -24.32 5.76
C PRO A 50 18.35 -23.30 6.50
N ILE A 51 17.05 -23.59 6.65
CA ILE A 51 16.10 -22.82 7.45
C ILE A 51 15.25 -23.83 8.23
N THR A 52 15.17 -23.68 9.54
CA THR A 52 14.29 -24.49 10.40
C THR A 52 12.84 -23.99 10.32
N LEU A 53 11.86 -24.85 10.63
CA LEU A 53 10.45 -24.45 10.70
C LEU A 53 10.24 -23.28 11.67
N GLU A 54 10.93 -23.28 12.81
CA GLU A 54 10.88 -22.20 13.79
C GLU A 54 11.33 -20.86 13.18
N ASN A 55 12.46 -20.86 12.44
CA ASN A 55 12.95 -19.66 11.77
C ASN A 55 12.03 -19.22 10.62
N HIS A 56 11.36 -20.16 9.96
CA HIS A 56 10.35 -19.84 8.95
C HIS A 56 9.10 -19.21 9.58
N GLU A 57 8.57 -19.78 10.67
CA GLU A 57 7.42 -19.24 11.40
C GLU A 57 7.74 -17.84 12.00
N LYS A 58 8.97 -17.59 12.45
CA LYS A 58 9.41 -16.28 12.96
C LYS A 58 9.25 -15.13 11.96
N GLN A 59 9.35 -15.37 10.65
CA GLN A 59 9.12 -14.34 9.62
C GLN A 59 7.68 -13.81 9.64
N TYR A 60 6.75 -14.62 10.15
CA TYR A 60 5.34 -14.29 10.33
C TYR A 60 5.02 -13.89 11.78
N GLY A 61 6.00 -13.94 12.69
CA GLY A 61 5.86 -13.54 14.11
C GLY A 61 5.69 -12.03 14.27
N GLU A 62 5.14 -11.59 15.40
CA GLU A 62 5.14 -10.15 15.74
C GLU A 62 6.56 -9.73 16.08
N MET A 63 6.93 -8.49 15.75
CA MET A 63 8.18 -7.91 16.21
C MET A 63 8.16 -7.63 17.71
N GLU A 64 9.34 -7.55 18.31
CA GLU A 64 9.45 -7.21 19.74
C GLU A 64 9.07 -5.75 20.00
N GLU A 65 8.64 -5.44 21.22
CA GLU A 65 8.17 -4.09 21.59
C GLU A 65 9.24 -3.00 21.39
N ASN A 66 10.50 -3.33 21.65
CA ASN A 66 11.63 -2.43 21.49
C ASN A 66 12.07 -2.26 20.02
N GLU A 67 11.56 -3.10 19.11
CA GLU A 67 11.81 -3.02 17.67
C GLU A 67 10.69 -2.26 16.94
N GLU A 68 9.54 -2.06 17.59
CA GLU A 68 8.38 -1.43 16.98
C GLU A 68 8.55 0.09 16.85
N ALA A 69 8.72 0.53 15.60
CA ALA A 69 8.91 1.93 15.24
C ALA A 69 7.92 2.36 14.14
N HIS A 70 6.63 2.48 14.50
CA HIS A 70 5.60 2.97 13.57
C HIS A 70 5.23 4.45 13.77
N TYR A 71 5.77 5.14 14.79
CA TYR A 71 5.64 6.60 14.97
C TYR A 71 4.20 7.16 14.89
N GLY A 72 3.22 6.37 15.32
CA GLY A 72 1.79 6.72 15.23
C GLY A 72 1.22 6.74 13.81
N VAL A 73 1.92 6.21 12.81
CA VAL A 73 1.38 6.07 11.46
C VAL A 73 0.42 4.86 11.38
N PRO A 74 -0.65 4.97 10.57
CA PRO A 74 -1.62 3.89 10.43
C PRO A 74 -1.02 2.68 9.71
N TYR A 75 -1.70 1.55 9.81
CA TYR A 75 -1.33 0.31 9.10
C TYR A 75 -1.76 0.40 7.62
N ASP A 76 -0.82 0.17 6.70
CA ASP A 76 -1.08 0.26 5.26
C ASP A 76 -0.88 -1.08 4.56
N LEU A 77 -1.98 -1.71 4.16
CA LEU A 77 -1.98 -3.03 3.51
C LEU A 77 -1.30 -3.03 2.13
N GLY A 78 -1.13 -1.86 1.51
CA GLY A 78 -0.42 -1.70 0.24
C GLY A 78 0.99 -1.15 0.37
N SER A 79 1.55 -1.14 1.59
CA SER A 79 2.99 -0.88 1.82
C SER A 79 3.83 -1.81 0.96
N ILE A 80 4.97 -1.31 0.47
CA ILE A 80 5.97 -2.15 -0.22
C ILE A 80 6.57 -3.20 0.71
N MET A 81 6.45 -3.01 2.03
CA MET A 81 6.95 -3.90 3.06
C MET A 81 5.89 -4.91 3.53
N GLN A 82 4.68 -4.89 2.96
CA GLN A 82 3.61 -5.84 3.30
C GLN A 82 3.69 -7.10 2.43
N TYR A 83 3.79 -8.27 3.07
CA TYR A 83 3.72 -9.55 2.37
C TYR A 83 2.43 -9.71 1.57
N ALA A 84 2.55 -10.41 0.45
CA ALA A 84 1.46 -10.74 -0.47
C ALA A 84 0.43 -11.68 0.16
N SER A 85 -0.80 -11.60 -0.34
CA SER A 85 -1.83 -12.62 -0.12
C SER A 85 -1.99 -13.44 -1.40
N SER A 86 -1.72 -14.74 -1.31
CA SER A 86 -1.93 -15.69 -2.41
C SER A 86 -3.42 -15.95 -2.63
N ASP A 87 -3.82 -16.21 -3.88
CA ASP A 87 -5.22 -16.56 -4.19
C ASP A 87 -5.67 -17.88 -3.57
N GLU A 88 -4.74 -18.83 -3.55
CA GLU A 88 -4.93 -20.16 -2.98
C GLU A 88 -3.96 -20.36 -1.82
N ASN A 89 -4.41 -21.05 -0.77
CA ASN A 89 -3.60 -21.41 0.39
C ASN A 89 -2.82 -20.23 1.01
N ALA A 90 -3.42 -19.03 1.05
CA ALA A 90 -2.80 -17.84 1.60
C ALA A 90 -2.24 -18.08 3.01
N THR A 91 -0.96 -17.77 3.22
CA THR A 91 -0.33 -17.74 4.56
C THR A 91 -0.70 -16.50 5.33
N ILE A 92 -0.97 -15.39 4.63
CA ILE A 92 -1.52 -14.16 5.18
C ILE A 92 -2.66 -13.68 4.28
N ALA A 93 -3.75 -13.22 4.88
CA ALA A 93 -4.85 -12.57 4.18
C ALA A 93 -5.28 -11.30 4.91
N ALA A 94 -5.83 -10.31 4.18
CA ALA A 94 -6.46 -9.16 4.81
C ALA A 94 -7.76 -9.59 5.49
N ARG A 95 -8.08 -8.96 6.62
CA ARG A 95 -9.40 -9.13 7.27
C ARG A 95 -10.52 -8.63 6.38
N ASP A 96 -10.32 -7.47 5.78
CA ASP A 96 -11.16 -6.97 4.70
C ASP A 96 -10.64 -7.55 3.38
N LYS A 97 -11.34 -8.56 2.86
CA LYS A 97 -10.92 -9.34 1.69
C LYS A 97 -10.71 -8.49 0.43
N ASN A 98 -11.33 -7.31 0.33
CA ASN A 98 -11.13 -6.39 -0.78
C ASN A 98 -9.69 -5.83 -0.84
N TYR A 99 -8.90 -5.99 0.23
CA TYR A 99 -7.48 -5.64 0.26
C TYR A 99 -6.53 -6.79 -0.08
N ASN A 100 -7.01 -8.03 -0.30
CA ASN A 100 -6.11 -9.16 -0.58
C ASN A 100 -5.20 -8.89 -1.80
N ARG A 101 -5.75 -8.25 -2.85
CA ARG A 101 -4.99 -7.84 -4.04
C ARG A 101 -4.18 -6.55 -3.87
N THR A 102 -4.43 -5.78 -2.82
CA THR A 102 -3.61 -4.62 -2.44
C THR A 102 -2.29 -5.07 -1.79
N MET A 103 -2.31 -6.15 -1.02
CA MET A 103 -1.15 -6.74 -0.37
C MET A 103 -0.11 -7.27 -1.38
N GLY A 104 1.17 -7.20 -1.03
CA GLY A 104 2.27 -7.56 -1.95
C GLY A 104 2.52 -6.52 -3.04
N SER A 105 2.02 -5.30 -2.84
CA SER A 105 2.23 -4.14 -3.71
C SER A 105 3.72 -3.88 -3.97
N PRO A 106 4.16 -3.75 -5.23
CA PRO A 106 5.55 -3.36 -5.53
C PRO A 106 5.80 -1.85 -5.38
N PHE A 107 4.79 -1.07 -4.98
CA PHE A 107 4.83 0.39 -4.97
C PHE A 107 5.18 0.92 -3.57
N VAL A 108 6.12 1.86 -3.50
CA VAL A 108 6.41 2.62 -2.27
C VAL A 108 5.21 3.50 -1.94
N SER A 109 4.50 3.18 -0.87
CA SER A 109 3.30 3.88 -0.46
C SER A 109 3.60 5.24 0.17
N PHE A 110 2.56 6.05 0.41
CA PHE A 110 2.72 7.30 1.14
C PHE A 110 3.13 7.03 2.60
N ILE A 111 2.59 5.96 3.20
CA ILE A 111 2.91 5.57 4.57
C ILE A 111 4.37 5.12 4.69
N ASP A 112 4.91 4.40 3.70
CA ASP A 112 6.33 4.03 3.67
C ASP A 112 7.24 5.26 3.72
N LYS A 113 6.92 6.27 2.92
CA LYS A 113 7.66 7.53 2.88
C LYS A 113 7.52 8.29 4.19
N LEU A 114 6.31 8.35 4.76
CA LEU A 114 6.06 9.03 6.03
C LEU A 114 6.81 8.36 7.19
N LEU A 115 6.86 7.02 7.21
CA LEU A 115 7.61 6.23 8.18
C LEU A 115 9.10 6.60 8.15
N VAL A 116 9.74 6.57 6.97
CA VAL A 116 11.15 6.95 6.83
C VAL A 116 11.37 8.41 7.25
N ASN A 117 10.49 9.33 6.83
CA ASN A 117 10.62 10.74 7.20
C ASN A 117 10.48 10.97 8.71
N LYS A 118 9.63 10.20 9.40
CA LYS A 118 9.52 10.26 10.87
C LYS A 118 10.72 9.59 11.55
N HIS A 119 11.18 8.46 11.05
CA HIS A 119 12.33 7.72 11.58
C HIS A 119 13.60 8.59 11.59
N TYR A 120 13.85 9.30 10.50
CA TYR A 120 15.00 10.21 10.38
C TYR A 120 14.69 11.67 10.74
N LYS A 121 13.56 11.93 11.41
CA LYS A 121 13.14 13.27 11.88
C LYS A 121 13.08 14.35 10.78
N CYS A 122 12.92 13.95 9.52
CA CYS A 122 12.77 14.87 8.41
C CYS A 122 11.50 15.73 8.55
N THR A 123 10.44 15.20 9.17
CA THR A 123 9.21 15.97 9.44
C THR A 123 9.41 17.11 10.44
N GLU A 124 10.53 17.16 11.16
CA GLU A 124 10.86 18.22 12.12
C GLU A 124 11.65 19.39 11.47
N ILE A 125 12.12 19.21 10.22
CA ILE A 125 12.88 20.24 9.49
C ILE A 125 12.00 21.47 9.21
N CYS A 126 10.72 21.24 8.89
CA CYS A 126 9.77 22.27 8.53
C CYS A 126 9.01 22.75 9.77
N SER A 127 9.15 24.03 10.12
CA SER A 127 8.41 24.65 11.24
C SER A 127 6.91 24.67 10.95
N GLN A 128 6.10 24.25 11.92
CA GLN A 128 4.64 24.25 11.79
C GLN A 128 4.04 25.64 11.54
N GLU A 129 4.72 26.71 11.98
CA GLU A 129 4.20 28.08 11.89
C GLU A 129 4.45 28.75 10.54
N THR A 130 5.55 28.40 9.87
CA THR A 130 6.01 29.10 8.65
C THR A 130 5.95 28.25 7.39
N SER A 131 5.74 26.94 7.55
CA SER A 131 5.71 25.99 6.43
C SER A 131 4.31 25.90 5.81
N ALA A 132 4.24 25.27 4.65
CA ALA A 132 3.01 24.99 3.95
C ALA A 132 1.98 24.25 4.83
N HIS A 133 0.74 24.73 4.84
CA HIS A 133 -0.39 23.98 5.38
C HIS A 133 -0.88 23.00 4.31
N CYS A 134 -0.78 21.71 4.60
CA CYS A 134 -1.10 20.65 3.66
C CYS A 134 -2.52 20.12 3.87
N GLU A 135 -3.30 20.11 2.81
CA GLU A 135 -4.63 19.51 2.75
C GLU A 135 -4.54 17.99 2.56
N ASN A 136 -5.68 17.32 2.70
CA ASN A 136 -5.83 15.89 2.38
C ASN A 136 -4.75 15.00 3.01
N ASN A 137 -4.37 15.29 4.26
CA ASN A 137 -3.35 14.57 5.04
C ASN A 137 -1.94 14.51 4.41
N GLY A 138 -1.59 15.49 3.58
CA GLY A 138 -0.20 15.73 3.18
C GLY A 138 0.67 16.21 4.35
N PHE A 139 1.98 16.26 4.13
CA PHE A 139 2.92 16.87 5.09
C PHE A 139 3.92 17.80 4.38
N PRO A 140 4.46 18.82 5.07
CA PRO A 140 5.42 19.74 4.47
C PRO A 140 6.63 19.01 3.90
N ASN A 141 7.02 19.34 2.68
CA ASN A 141 8.14 18.69 2.01
C ASN A 141 9.46 19.12 2.70
N PRO A 142 10.23 18.20 3.30
CA PRO A 142 11.46 18.55 4.02
C PRO A 142 12.57 19.12 3.13
N LYS A 143 12.46 18.99 1.80
CA LYS A 143 13.39 19.63 0.85
C LYS A 143 12.98 21.04 0.45
N ASP A 144 11.70 21.38 0.64
CA ASP A 144 11.13 22.69 0.36
C ASP A 144 9.85 22.87 1.20
N CYS A 145 10.01 23.46 2.39
CA CYS A 145 8.94 23.65 3.36
C CYS A 145 7.81 24.56 2.87
N SER A 146 7.95 25.21 1.71
CA SER A 146 6.88 25.98 1.09
C SER A 146 5.91 25.12 0.28
N THR A 147 6.17 23.82 0.14
CA THR A 147 5.36 22.85 -0.62
C THR A 147 4.99 21.64 0.23
N CYS A 148 4.01 20.87 -0.22
CA CYS A 148 3.57 19.65 0.44
C CYS A 148 3.96 18.38 -0.33
N PHE A 149 4.25 17.33 0.42
CA PHE A 149 4.27 15.97 -0.08
C PHE A 149 2.86 15.36 0.04
N CYS A 150 2.26 14.98 -1.10
CA CYS A 150 0.85 14.64 -1.19
C CYS A 150 0.58 13.13 -1.20
N PRO A 151 -0.49 12.66 -0.55
CA PRO A 151 -0.97 11.29 -0.74
C PRO A 151 -1.35 11.02 -2.19
N LYS A 152 -1.25 9.75 -2.58
CA LYS A 152 -1.59 9.32 -3.95
C LYS A 152 -3.05 9.68 -4.26
N GLY A 153 -3.25 10.33 -5.40
CA GLY A 153 -4.55 10.86 -5.82
C GLY A 153 -4.79 12.33 -5.45
N PHE A 154 -3.82 13.01 -4.83
CA PHE A 154 -3.85 14.44 -4.51
C PHE A 154 -2.58 15.13 -5.03
N GLY A 155 -2.70 16.40 -5.41
CA GLY A 155 -1.64 17.23 -5.95
C GLY A 155 -1.94 18.72 -5.78
N GLY A 156 -1.16 19.56 -6.45
CA GLY A 156 -1.10 20.98 -6.13
C GLY A 156 -0.05 21.29 -5.06
N LYS A 157 0.16 22.57 -4.79
CA LYS A 157 1.22 23.03 -3.87
C LYS A 157 0.95 22.56 -2.43
N PHE A 158 -0.32 22.46 -2.08
CA PHE A 158 -0.83 22.15 -0.75
C PHE A 158 -1.66 20.85 -0.73
N CYS A 159 -1.59 20.02 -1.77
CA CYS A 159 -2.41 18.82 -1.93
C CYS A 159 -3.92 19.09 -2.04
N GLU A 160 -4.29 20.29 -2.48
CA GLU A 160 -5.65 20.82 -2.50
C GLU A 160 -6.49 20.38 -3.72
N ARG A 161 -5.84 19.81 -4.74
CA ARG A 161 -6.47 19.49 -6.03
C ARG A 161 -6.09 18.11 -6.52
N ARG A 162 -6.75 17.64 -7.57
CA ARG A 162 -6.38 16.41 -8.25
C ARG A 162 -4.98 16.55 -8.87
N PRO A 163 -4.13 15.49 -8.86
CA PRO A 163 -2.86 15.50 -9.55
C PRO A 163 -3.00 15.91 -11.02
N ASP A 164 -2.00 16.63 -11.52
CA ASP A 164 -1.87 16.89 -12.94
C ASP A 164 -1.69 15.56 -13.70
N GLY A 165 -2.04 15.55 -14.99
CA GLY A 165 -2.01 14.34 -15.84
C GLY A 165 -3.39 13.84 -16.20
N CYS A 166 -3.48 12.57 -16.62
CA CYS A 166 -4.74 11.97 -17.06
C CYS A 166 -5.71 11.76 -15.89
N GLY A 167 -7.00 11.86 -16.17
CA GLY A 167 -8.01 11.86 -15.15
C GLY A 167 -9.18 12.77 -15.46
N GLN A 168 -10.14 12.81 -14.55
CA GLN A 168 -11.27 13.74 -14.60
C GLN A 168 -11.98 13.81 -13.25
N ASP A 169 -12.71 14.89 -13.05
CA ASP A 169 -13.60 15.05 -11.91
C ASP A 169 -15.01 14.66 -12.37
N LEU A 170 -15.69 13.83 -11.58
CA LEU A 170 -17.04 13.34 -11.85
C LEU A 170 -17.94 13.70 -10.67
N THR A 171 -18.99 14.48 -10.93
CA THR A 171 -20.03 14.70 -9.93
C THR A 171 -20.97 13.50 -9.89
N ALA A 172 -21.06 12.83 -8.74
CA ALA A 172 -21.99 11.75 -8.48
C ALA A 172 -23.44 12.26 -8.64
N ARG A 173 -24.30 11.41 -9.22
CA ARG A 173 -25.72 11.68 -9.44
C ARG A 173 -26.54 10.54 -8.84
N LYS A 174 -27.82 10.80 -8.61
CA LYS A 174 -28.79 9.76 -8.18
C LYS A 174 -29.00 8.66 -9.23
N VAL A 175 -28.64 8.93 -10.48
CA VAL A 175 -28.71 7.98 -11.59
C VAL A 175 -27.31 7.47 -11.91
N TRP A 176 -27.20 6.17 -12.22
CA TRP A 176 -25.95 5.55 -12.61
C TRP A 176 -25.33 6.26 -13.82
N GLN A 177 -24.03 6.52 -13.73
CA GLN A 177 -23.22 7.08 -14.80
C GLN A 177 -22.16 6.05 -15.16
N THR A 178 -22.15 5.61 -16.42
CA THR A 178 -21.14 4.67 -16.91
C THR A 178 -19.94 5.45 -17.45
N MET A 179 -18.74 5.00 -17.09
CA MET A 179 -17.50 5.49 -17.68
C MET A 179 -16.63 4.31 -18.11
N SER A 180 -15.88 4.52 -19.18
CA SER A 180 -14.87 3.58 -19.67
C SER A 180 -13.57 4.33 -19.91
N ARG A 181 -12.45 3.69 -19.58
CA ARG A 181 -11.10 4.23 -19.77
C ARG A 181 -10.16 3.09 -20.17
N THR A 182 -9.31 3.40 -21.13
CA THR A 182 -8.15 2.58 -21.50
C THR A 182 -6.91 3.33 -21.07
N ILE A 183 -6.06 2.69 -20.28
CA ILE A 183 -4.80 3.25 -19.79
C ILE A 183 -3.68 2.36 -20.32
N TYR A 184 -2.71 2.95 -20.99
CA TYR A 184 -1.50 2.28 -21.44
C TYR A 184 -0.34 3.28 -21.40
N ASN A 185 0.88 2.79 -21.18
CA ASN A 185 2.07 3.60 -21.29
C ASN A 185 2.56 3.58 -22.76
N PRO A 186 2.45 4.69 -23.51
CA PRO A 186 2.89 4.74 -24.91
C PRO A 186 4.41 4.67 -25.05
N ASP A 187 5.17 5.13 -24.05
CA ASP A 187 6.61 5.28 -24.12
C ASP A 187 7.35 3.97 -23.81
N ASN A 188 6.64 2.99 -23.23
CA ASN A 188 7.16 1.67 -22.86
C ASN A 188 8.50 1.70 -22.11
N ASN A 189 8.71 2.75 -21.32
CA ASN A 189 9.93 3.04 -20.59
C ASN A 189 10.00 2.31 -19.22
N GLY A 190 9.00 1.47 -18.92
CA GLY A 190 8.87 0.77 -17.65
C GLY A 190 8.26 1.60 -16.51
N GLU A 191 7.87 2.85 -16.77
CA GLU A 191 7.16 3.68 -15.79
C GLU A 191 5.66 3.38 -15.82
N TYR A 192 4.99 3.59 -14.69
CA TYR A 192 3.54 3.48 -14.62
C TYR A 192 2.89 4.78 -15.08
N VAL A 193 1.92 4.68 -15.98
CA VAL A 193 1.00 5.77 -16.27
C VAL A 193 -0.16 5.68 -15.29
N GLU A 194 -0.33 6.72 -14.47
CA GLU A 194 -1.39 6.81 -13.47
C GLU A 194 -2.43 7.83 -13.89
N CYS A 195 -3.71 7.42 -13.93
CA CYS A 195 -4.83 8.35 -14.11
C CYS A 195 -5.65 8.43 -12.82
N THR A 196 -5.89 9.65 -12.34
CA THR A 196 -6.68 9.88 -11.13
C THR A 196 -8.08 10.34 -11.50
N ILE A 197 -9.12 9.74 -10.92
CA ILE A 197 -10.51 10.17 -11.08
C ILE A 197 -11.04 10.57 -9.71
N TRP A 198 -11.55 11.79 -9.57
CA TRP A 198 -12.24 12.22 -8.36
C TRP A 198 -13.74 12.07 -8.56
N ILE A 199 -14.41 11.32 -7.70
CA ILE A 199 -15.87 11.22 -7.69
C ILE A 199 -16.39 12.08 -6.55
N LEU A 200 -17.00 13.21 -6.89
CA LEU A 200 -17.41 14.25 -5.97
C LEU A 200 -18.90 14.14 -5.67
N ALA A 201 -19.28 14.29 -4.40
CA ALA A 201 -20.68 14.34 -3.98
C ALA A 201 -20.89 15.44 -2.94
N GLU A 202 -22.13 15.89 -2.80
CA GLU A 202 -22.52 16.82 -1.74
C GLU A 202 -22.27 16.21 -0.35
N HIS A 203 -21.98 17.06 0.64
CA HIS A 203 -21.73 16.61 2.00
C HIS A 203 -22.90 15.78 2.55
N GLY A 204 -22.59 14.66 3.21
CA GLY A 204 -23.58 13.74 3.79
C GLY A 204 -24.23 12.79 2.77
N LYS A 205 -23.77 12.76 1.52
CA LYS A 205 -24.13 11.73 0.54
C LYS A 205 -23.13 10.59 0.56
N GLU A 206 -23.62 9.40 0.23
CA GLU A 206 -22.79 8.22 -0.04
C GLU A 206 -22.64 8.05 -1.55
N VAL A 207 -21.43 7.65 -1.98
CA VAL A 207 -21.12 7.41 -3.39
C VAL A 207 -21.01 5.91 -3.61
N GLU A 208 -21.86 5.38 -4.49
CA GLU A 208 -21.76 3.99 -4.93
C GLU A 208 -20.92 3.89 -6.21
N VAL A 209 -19.97 2.96 -6.22
CA VAL A 209 -19.13 2.66 -7.38
C VAL A 209 -19.23 1.17 -7.69
N ARG A 210 -19.42 0.84 -8.97
CA ARG A 210 -19.46 -0.53 -9.45
C ARG A 210 -18.49 -0.71 -10.61
N ILE A 211 -17.56 -1.65 -10.46
CA ILE A 211 -16.72 -2.11 -11.56
C ILE A 211 -17.56 -3.04 -12.43
N ILE A 212 -17.75 -2.67 -13.70
CA ILE A 212 -18.48 -3.50 -14.68
C ILE A 212 -17.57 -4.57 -15.27
N SER A 213 -16.37 -4.17 -15.70
CA SER A 213 -15.38 -5.06 -16.31
C SER A 213 -13.99 -4.45 -16.24
N ILE A 214 -12.98 -5.29 -16.04
CA ILE A 214 -11.57 -4.94 -16.23
C ILE A 214 -11.01 -5.91 -17.26
N SER A 215 -10.64 -5.42 -18.43
CA SER A 215 -10.13 -6.23 -19.54
C SER A 215 -8.65 -5.94 -19.77
N SER A 216 -7.79 -6.31 -18.81
CA SER A 216 -6.35 -6.10 -18.96
C SER A 216 -5.60 -7.36 -19.37
N GLY A 217 -6.02 -8.55 -18.91
CA GLY A 217 -5.20 -9.77 -19.02
C GLY A 217 -3.87 -9.66 -18.25
N LEU A 218 -3.72 -8.64 -17.40
CA LEU A 218 -2.50 -8.29 -16.67
C LEU A 218 -2.66 -8.52 -15.16
N ASP A 219 -3.53 -9.46 -14.77
CA ASP A 219 -3.70 -9.80 -13.37
C ASP A 219 -2.37 -10.27 -12.76
N SER A 220 -2.09 -9.78 -11.56
CA SER A 220 -0.89 -10.08 -10.80
C SER A 220 -1.13 -9.68 -9.35
N ILE A 221 -0.56 -10.46 -8.41
CA ILE A 221 -0.57 -10.13 -6.99
C ILE A 221 -0.01 -8.72 -6.77
N GLY A 222 -0.64 -7.94 -5.89
CA GLY A 222 -0.26 -6.54 -5.61
C GLY A 222 -0.61 -5.55 -6.74
N CYS A 223 -1.23 -6.01 -7.83
CA CYS A 223 -1.48 -5.26 -9.06
C CYS A 223 -0.20 -4.66 -9.68
N GLY A 224 0.88 -5.45 -9.67
CA GLY A 224 2.19 -5.01 -10.13
C GLY A 224 2.29 -4.76 -11.64
N LYS A 225 1.44 -5.32 -12.49
CA LYS A 225 1.49 -5.03 -13.95
C LYS A 225 0.55 -3.89 -14.36
N ALA A 226 -0.68 -3.94 -13.88
CA ALA A 226 -1.69 -2.92 -14.04
C ALA A 226 -2.77 -3.12 -12.96
N GLY A 227 -3.53 -2.08 -12.64
CA GLY A 227 -4.63 -2.19 -11.68
C GLY A 227 -5.46 -0.91 -11.59
N VAL A 228 -6.55 -1.01 -10.84
CA VAL A 228 -7.40 0.12 -10.47
C VAL A 228 -7.42 0.16 -8.95
N GLU A 229 -7.03 1.27 -8.34
CA GLU A 229 -7.12 1.44 -6.88
C GLU A 229 -8.33 2.30 -6.53
N ILE A 230 -9.24 1.75 -5.74
CA ILE A 230 -10.41 2.45 -5.20
C ILE A 230 -10.11 2.88 -3.77
N LYS A 231 -9.97 4.20 -3.57
CA LYS A 231 -9.70 4.80 -2.25
C LYS A 231 -11.00 5.33 -1.66
N ILE A 232 -11.48 4.67 -0.60
CA ILE A 232 -12.74 5.02 0.09
C ILE A 232 -12.56 5.34 1.58
N LYS A 233 -11.35 5.17 2.11
CA LYS A 233 -11.07 5.47 3.52
C LYS A 233 -10.97 6.99 3.72
N ASN A 234 -11.47 7.48 4.85
CA ASN A 234 -11.33 8.89 5.25
C ASN A 234 -9.86 9.31 5.39
N ASP A 235 -9.00 8.40 5.85
CA ASP A 235 -7.56 8.62 5.85
C ASP A 235 -7.00 8.45 4.44
N THR A 236 -6.84 9.59 3.75
CA THR A 236 -6.35 9.69 2.38
C THR A 236 -4.91 9.17 2.18
N ARG A 237 -4.16 8.97 3.26
CA ARG A 237 -2.78 8.46 3.22
C ARG A 237 -2.71 6.98 2.86
N LEU A 238 -3.74 6.21 3.23
CA LEU A 238 -3.77 4.75 3.11
C LEU A 238 -4.04 4.29 1.67
N THR A 239 -3.46 3.17 1.28
CA THR A 239 -3.84 2.51 0.02
C THR A 239 -5.30 2.01 0.05
N GLY A 240 -5.87 1.90 -1.14
CA GLY A 240 -7.25 1.46 -1.37
C GLY A 240 -7.38 -0.01 -1.78
N TYR A 241 -8.61 -0.39 -2.12
CA TYR A 241 -8.90 -1.70 -2.73
C TYR A 241 -8.33 -1.76 -4.15
N ARG A 242 -7.78 -2.91 -4.54
CA ARG A 242 -7.24 -3.13 -5.88
C ARG A 242 -7.82 -4.39 -6.52
#